data_AF-A0A7C7NXM9-F1
#
_entry.id   AF-A0A7C7NXM9-F1
#
_cell.length_a   1.000
_cell.length_b   1.000
_cell.length_c   1.000
_cell.angle_alpha   90.00
_cell.angle_beta   90.00
_cell.angle_gamma   90.00
#
_symmetry.space_group_name_H-M   'P 1'
#
loop_
_entity.id
_entity.type
_entity.pdbx_description
1 polymer ?
#
loop_
_entity_poly.entity_id
_entity_poly.type
_entity_poly.pdbx_seq_one_letter_code
_entity_poly.pdbx_strand_id
1 'polypeptide(L)' 'KLLKTSTMDGIRKIQGRWFPSRFIFKDELKRNSKGTEWIIDEIEFDRDIPERRFSKALLRK' A
#
# COMPACT_ATOMS: atom_id res chain seq x y z
N LYS A 1 8.04 -17.65 -16.31
CA LYS A 1 7.21 -16.57 -16.92
C LYS A 1 7.07 -15.47 -15.89
N LEU A 2 7.28 -14.20 -16.25
CA LEU A 2 7.04 -13.06 -15.34
C LEU A 2 5.53 -12.92 -15.13
N LEU A 3 5.09 -12.97 -13.87
CA LEU A 3 3.66 -12.98 -13.53
C LEU A 3 3.13 -11.59 -13.20
N LYS A 4 3.84 -10.88 -12.33
CA LYS A 4 3.46 -9.55 -11.81
C LYS A 4 4.69 -8.66 -11.74
N THR A 5 4.49 -7.35 -11.76
CA THR A 5 5.52 -6.36 -11.46
C THR A 5 4.95 -5.30 -10.54
N SER A 6 5.77 -4.84 -9.60
CA SER A 6 5.45 -3.72 -8.71
C SER A 6 6.49 -2.63 -8.90
N THR A 7 6.06 -1.42 -9.21
CA THR A 7 6.93 -0.24 -9.21
C THR A 7 6.44 0.73 -8.14
N MET A 8 7.35 1.58 -7.66
CA MET A 8 7.05 2.56 -6.62
C MET A 8 7.73 3.88 -6.94
N ASP A 9 7.05 4.98 -6.63
CA ASP A 9 7.57 6.33 -6.77
C ASP A 9 7.04 7.25 -5.65
N GLY A 10 7.33 8.55 -5.76
CA GLY A 10 6.91 9.54 -4.76
C GLY A 10 7.60 9.32 -3.42
N ILE A 11 8.90 9.02 -3.44
CA ILE A 11 9.70 8.80 -2.23
C ILE A 11 9.76 10.11 -1.43
N ARG A 12 9.26 10.07 -0.19
CA ARG A 12 9.22 11.18 0.76
C ARG A 12 9.83 10.73 2.09
N LYS A 13 10.47 11.65 2.82
CA LYS A 13 10.98 11.37 4.17
C LYS A 13 9.90 11.72 5.19
N ILE A 14 9.33 10.72 5.85
CA ILE A 14 8.22 10.86 6.80
C ILE A 14 8.65 10.24 8.14
N GLN A 15 8.59 11.01 9.22
CA GLN A 15 9.07 10.63 10.57
C GLN A 15 10.44 9.94 10.55
N GLY A 16 11.37 10.47 9.76
CA GLY A 16 12.74 9.93 9.63
C GLY A 16 12.89 8.75 8.68
N ARG A 17 11.81 8.20 8.11
CA ARG A 17 11.80 7.03 7.21
C ARG A 17 11.60 7.47 5.76
N TRP A 18 12.40 6.93 4.84
CA TRP A 18 12.13 7.11 3.40
C TRP A 18 11.00 6.18 2.98
N PHE A 19 9.90 6.74 2.49
CA PHE A 19 8.70 6.01 2.19
C PHE A 19 8.14 6.42 0.82
N PRO A 20 7.88 5.46 -0.10
CA PRO A 20 7.23 5.72 -1.37
C PRO A 20 5.73 5.90 -1.17
N SER A 21 5.17 6.98 -1.72
CA SER A 21 3.74 7.25 -1.58
C SER A 21 2.86 6.74 -2.70
N ARG A 22 3.45 6.22 -3.78
CA ARG A 22 2.71 5.69 -4.92
C ARG A 22 3.27 4.34 -5.31
N PHE A 23 2.38 3.37 -5.52
CA PHE A 23 2.71 2.04 -5.99
C PHE A 23 1.87 1.70 -7.21
N ILE A 24 2.47 1.00 -8.17
CA ILE A 24 1.78 0.49 -9.34
C ILE A 24 2.01 -1.01 -9.39
N PHE A 25 0.94 -1.77 -9.26
CA PHE A 25 0.95 -3.23 -9.32
C PHE A 25 0.34 -3.71 -10.64
N LYS A 26 1.11 -4.41 -11.47
CA LYS A 26 0.67 -4.83 -12.81
C LYS A 26 0.69 -6.35 -12.98
N ASP A 27 -0.33 -6.85 -13.68
CA ASP A 27 -0.42 -8.24 -14.13
C ASP A 27 0.24 -8.41 -15.50
N GLU A 28 1.45 -8.96 -15.53
CA GLU A 28 2.24 -9.10 -16.74
C GLU A 28 1.69 -10.18 -17.69
N LEU A 29 0.79 -11.04 -17.19
CA LEU A 29 0.09 -12.00 -18.04
C LEU A 29 -1.05 -11.36 -18.84
N LYS A 30 -1.57 -10.22 -18.40
CA LYS A 30 -2.71 -9.52 -19.02
C LYS A 30 -2.23 -8.30 -19.80
N ARG A 31 -2.04 -8.46 -21.11
CA ARG A 31 -1.50 -7.41 -22.00
C ARG A 31 -2.25 -6.08 -21.95
N ASN A 32 -3.57 -6.11 -21.73
CA ASN A 32 -4.42 -4.92 -21.66
C ASN A 32 -4.61 -4.38 -20.22
N SER A 33 -3.96 -4.98 -19.23
CA SER A 33 -4.07 -4.53 -17.84
C SER A 33 -3.23 -3.27 -17.63
N LYS A 34 -3.87 -2.23 -17.13
CA LYS A 34 -3.20 -1.02 -16.62
C LYS A 34 -2.65 -1.20 -15.20
N GLY A 35 -2.92 -2.35 -14.57
CA GLY A 35 -2.59 -2.61 -13.18
C GLY A 35 -3.53 -1.94 -12.18
N THR A 36 -3.11 -1.91 -10.94
CA THR A 36 -3.74 -1.22 -9.81
C THR A 36 -2.77 -0.19 -9.27
N GLU A 37 -3.23 1.04 -9.13
CA GLU A 37 -2.47 2.12 -8.53
C GLU A 37 -2.89 2.33 -7.08
N TRP A 38 -1.92 2.42 -6.18
CA TRP A 38 -2.12 2.79 -4.79
C TRP A 38 -1.49 4.15 -4.53
N ILE A 39 -2.28 5.08 -4.02
CA ILE A 39 -1.85 6.41 -3.61
C ILE A 39 -2.02 6.50 -2.10
N ILE A 40 -0.93 6.81 -1.39
CA ILE A 40 -0.93 7.00 0.05
C ILE A 40 -0.92 8.51 0.31
N ASP A 41 -2.07 9.02 0.72
CA ASP A 41 -2.27 10.44 1.03
C ASP A 41 -1.61 10.81 2.36
N GLU A 42 -1.85 10.01 3.40
CA GLU A 42 -1.34 10.23 4.75
C GLU A 42 -0.84 8.92 5.37
N ILE A 43 0.26 9.02 6.13
CA ILE A 43 0.83 7.90 6.88
C ILE A 43 1.45 8.41 8.18
N GLU A 44 1.10 7.73 9.26
CA GLU A 44 1.67 7.92 10.60
C GLU A 44 2.32 6.62 11.06
N PHE A 45 3.56 6.72 11.49
CA PHE A 45 4.33 5.63 12.07
C PHE A 45 4.25 5.66 13.59
N ASP A 46 4.27 4.47 14.19
CA ASP A 46 4.31 4.25 15.63
C ASP A 46 3.12 4.85 16.39
N ARG A 47 2.00 5.09 15.70
CA ARG A 47 0.72 5.45 16.31
C ARG A 47 0.24 4.28 17.16
N ASP A 48 -0.15 4.56 18.41
CA ASP A 48 -0.78 3.55 19.27
C ASP A 48 -2.13 3.12 18.70
N ILE A 49 -2.26 1.83 18.37
CA ILE A 49 -3.49 1.23 17.87
C ILE A 49 -4.02 0.27 18.93
N PRO A 50 -5.16 0.57 19.59
CA PRO A 50 -5.69 -0.28 20.63
C PRO A 50 -5.96 -1.71 20.15
N GLU A 51 -5.56 -2.71 20.95
CA GLU A 51 -5.68 -4.14 20.60
C GLU A 51 -7.09 -4.55 20.15
N ARG A 52 -8.12 -4.00 20.81
CA ARG A 52 -9.53 -4.22 20.44
C ARG A 52 -9.81 -3.98 18.96
N ARG A 53 -9.07 -3.06 18.30
CA ARG A 53 -9.23 -2.69 16.89
C ARG A 53 -8.96 -3.87 15.94
N PHE A 54 -8.16 -4.84 16.37
CA PHE A 54 -7.84 -6.04 15.63
C PHE A 54 -8.81 -7.21 15.88
N SER A 55 -9.94 -6.96 16.56
CA SER A 55 -10.95 -8.00 16.78
C SER A 55 -11.83 -8.23 15.55
N LYS A 56 -12.11 -9.51 15.23
CA LYS A 56 -13.04 -9.91 14.17
C LYS A 56 -14.45 -9.32 14.39
N ALA A 57 -14.84 -9.13 15.65
CA ALA A 57 -16.14 -8.56 16.01
C ALA A 57 -16.32 -7.14 15.43
N LEU A 58 -15.28 -6.31 15.40
CA LEU A 58 -15.33 -4.96 14.83
C LEU A 58 -15.44 -4.92 13.30
N LEU A 59 -15.23 -6.06 12.62
CA LEU A 59 -15.45 -6.18 11.18
C LEU A 59 -16.91 -6.50 10.84
N ARG A 60 -17.72 -6.88 11.84
CA ARG A 60 -19.15 -7.12 11.67
C ARG A 60 -19.87 -5.78 11.79
N LYS A 61 -20.55 -5.39 10.71
CA LYS A 61 -21.42 -4.23 10.64
C LYS A 61 -22.86 -4.65 10.85
#